data_AF-U6D9C8-F1
#
_entry.id   AF-U6D9C8-F1
#
_cell.length_a   1.000
_cell.length_b   1.000
_cell.length_c   1.000
_cell.angle_alpha   90.00
_cell.angle_beta   90.00
_cell.angle_gamma   90.00
#
_symmetry.space_group_name_H-M   'P 1'
#
loop_
_entity.id
_entity.type
_entity.pdbx_description
1 polymer ?
#
loop_
_entity_poly.entity_id
_entity_poly.type
_entity_poly.pdbx_seq_one_letter_code
_entity_poly.pdbx_strand_id
1 'polypeptide(L)'
;QLLEDALQADGPEQPGQALVKPRLVSEYDIYGFRTVPEDDEEEKLVAKVRALDLKTLHLTENQEVSTGVKWENYFASTMNREMACSPELKNLIRAGIPHEHRSKVWKWCVDLHARKFKDSTEPGYFQTLLQKALEKQNPASKQIELDLLRTLPNNKHYSGPTSEGIQKLRNVLLAFSWRNPDIGYCQGLNRLVAVALLYLEQEDAFWCLVTIVEVFMPRDYYTKTLLGSQVDQRVFRDLMSEKLPRVHAHLEQHGVDYTLITFNWFLVVFVDSVVSDVLFKIWDSFLYEGPKVIFRFALALFKYKEEEILKLQDPMSMFKYLRYFTRTILDARKLISISFGDLNPFPLRQIRNRRSYHLEKVRLELTELEAIREDFLRERDASPDKGELVSDEEEDT
;
A
#
# COMPACT_ATOMS: atom_id res chain seq x y z
N GLN A 1 6.13 -18.00 -50.58
CA GLN A 1 5.53 -19.33 -50.37
C GLN A 1 5.05 -19.56 -48.94
N LEU A 2 5.82 -19.29 -47.87
CA LEU A 2 5.37 -19.58 -46.48
C LEU A 2 4.28 -18.65 -45.89
N LEU A 3 3.89 -17.59 -46.61
CA LEU A 3 2.86 -16.63 -46.18
C LEU A 3 1.50 -16.84 -46.87
N GLU A 4 1.46 -17.61 -47.97
CA GLU A 4 0.21 -17.95 -48.68
C GLU A 4 -0.42 -19.23 -48.11
N ASP A 5 0.39 -20.14 -47.56
CA ASP A 5 -0.10 -21.37 -46.91
C ASP A 5 -0.84 -21.10 -45.58
N ALA A 6 -0.61 -19.92 -44.96
CA ALA A 6 -1.28 -19.54 -43.72
C ALA A 6 -2.72 -18.99 -43.93
N LEU A 7 -3.08 -18.65 -45.18
CA LEU A 7 -4.37 -18.03 -45.52
C LEU A 7 -5.36 -18.99 -46.21
N GLN A 8 -5.02 -20.27 -46.39
CA GLN A 8 -5.90 -21.28 -46.99
C GLN A 8 -6.37 -22.38 -46.05
N ALA A 9 -6.14 -22.26 -44.74
CA ALA A 9 -6.60 -23.22 -43.74
C ALA A 9 -7.97 -22.85 -43.14
N ASP A 10 -8.95 -22.50 -43.97
CA ASP A 10 -10.37 -22.45 -43.59
C ASP A 10 -11.14 -23.49 -44.41
N GLY A 11 -11.30 -24.68 -43.85
CA GLY A 11 -12.01 -25.83 -44.40
C GLY A 11 -12.27 -26.89 -43.32
N PRO A 12 -13.34 -27.69 -43.42
CA PRO A 12 -14.25 -27.97 -42.31
C PRO A 12 -13.74 -28.98 -41.28
N GLU A 13 -14.23 -28.79 -40.06
CA GLU A 13 -13.95 -29.52 -38.82
C GLU A 13 -13.76 -31.04 -38.98
N GLN A 14 -12.59 -31.54 -38.56
CA GLN A 14 -12.39 -32.94 -38.19
C GLN A 14 -12.23 -33.05 -36.66
N PRO A 15 -12.97 -33.95 -35.98
CA PRO A 15 -12.95 -34.07 -34.53
C PRO A 15 -11.81 -35.02 -34.13
N GLY A 16 -10.70 -34.50 -33.59
CA GLY A 16 -9.64 -35.42 -33.14
C GLY A 16 -8.31 -34.85 -32.67
N GLN A 17 -8.09 -33.54 -32.64
CA GLN A 17 -6.90 -32.98 -32.01
C GLN A 17 -7.32 -31.83 -31.10
N ALA A 18 -7.32 -32.10 -29.80
CA ALA A 18 -7.36 -31.06 -28.79
C ALA A 18 -6.05 -30.24 -28.92
N LEU A 19 -6.03 -29.28 -29.85
CA LEU A 19 -5.11 -28.16 -29.78
C LEU A 19 -5.26 -27.60 -28.38
N VAL A 20 -4.19 -27.69 -27.58
CA VAL A 20 -4.07 -26.98 -26.32
C VAL A 20 -4.12 -25.50 -26.68
N LYS A 21 -5.34 -24.94 -26.70
CA LYS A 21 -5.54 -23.49 -26.78
C LYS A 21 -4.71 -22.92 -25.63
N PRO A 22 -3.80 -21.94 -25.89
CA PRO A 22 -3.11 -21.28 -24.81
C PRO A 22 -4.18 -20.75 -23.86
N ARG A 23 -4.25 -21.31 -22.64
CA ARG A 23 -5.23 -20.88 -21.63
C ARG A 23 -5.05 -19.36 -21.47
N LEU A 24 -6.07 -18.61 -21.87
CA LEU A 24 -6.15 -17.16 -21.73
C LEU A 24 -5.73 -16.78 -20.32
N VAL A 25 -4.84 -15.79 -20.20
CA VAL A 25 -4.49 -15.19 -18.91
C VAL A 25 -5.80 -14.71 -18.28
N SER A 26 -6.10 -15.17 -17.06
CA SER A 26 -7.30 -14.74 -16.32
C SER A 26 -7.33 -13.21 -16.22
N GLU A 27 -8.49 -12.59 -16.45
CA GLU A 27 -8.67 -11.13 -16.39
C GLU A 27 -8.24 -10.56 -15.02
N TYR A 28 -8.50 -11.31 -13.95
CA TYR A 28 -8.11 -10.97 -12.58
C TYR A 28 -7.15 -12.01 -11.99
N ASP A 29 -6.24 -11.54 -11.13
CA ASP A 29 -5.43 -12.40 -10.28
C ASP A 29 -6.27 -13.02 -9.14
N ILE A 30 -5.64 -13.87 -8.34
CA ILE A 30 -6.30 -14.56 -7.20
C ILE A 30 -6.84 -13.57 -6.14
N TYR A 31 -6.38 -12.33 -6.16
CA TYR A 31 -6.75 -11.27 -5.25
C TYR A 31 -7.81 -10.33 -5.81
N GLY A 32 -8.25 -10.59 -7.06
CA GLY A 32 -9.26 -9.80 -7.74
C GLY A 32 -8.72 -8.51 -8.38
N PHE A 33 -7.40 -8.36 -8.54
CA PHE A 33 -6.82 -7.24 -9.32
C PHE A 33 -6.66 -7.62 -10.78
N ARG A 34 -6.93 -6.68 -11.67
CA ARG A 34 -6.77 -6.86 -13.12
C ARG A 34 -5.32 -7.21 -13.45
N THR A 35 -5.15 -8.24 -14.28
CA THR A 35 -3.83 -8.68 -14.76
C THR A 35 -3.34 -7.86 -15.93
N VAL A 36 -4.23 -7.18 -16.66
CA VAL A 36 -3.94 -6.35 -17.84
C VAL A 36 -4.77 -5.05 -17.78
N PRO A 37 -4.16 -3.85 -17.82
CA PRO A 37 -4.87 -2.57 -17.91
C PRO A 37 -5.62 -2.39 -19.24
N GLU A 38 -6.72 -1.64 -19.25
CA GLU A 38 -7.56 -1.45 -20.45
C GLU A 38 -7.07 -0.34 -21.40
N ASP A 39 -6.34 0.66 -20.89
CA ASP A 39 -6.26 1.98 -21.56
C ASP A 39 -4.92 2.32 -22.23
N ASP A 40 -3.85 1.54 -22.02
CA ASP A 40 -2.52 1.83 -22.58
C ASP A 40 -1.90 0.56 -23.20
N GLU A 41 -1.61 0.58 -24.51
CA GLU A 41 -1.04 -0.56 -25.25
C GLU A 41 0.39 -0.93 -24.79
N GLU A 42 1.19 0.04 -24.36
CA GLU A 42 2.50 -0.21 -23.77
C GLU A 42 2.33 -0.85 -22.38
N GLU A 43 1.41 -0.33 -21.57
CA GLU A 43 1.10 -0.89 -20.25
C GLU A 43 0.49 -2.29 -20.36
N LYS A 44 -0.33 -2.57 -21.38
CA LYS A 44 -0.85 -3.90 -21.72
C LYS A 44 0.27 -4.88 -22.04
N LEU A 45 1.24 -4.47 -22.86
CA LEU A 45 2.37 -5.34 -23.21
C LEU A 45 3.20 -5.67 -21.97
N VAL A 46 3.52 -4.65 -21.15
CA VAL A 46 4.28 -4.85 -19.91
C VAL A 46 3.49 -5.70 -18.91
N ALA A 47 2.16 -5.55 -18.84
CA ALA A 47 1.30 -6.37 -17.99
C ALA A 47 1.23 -7.83 -18.46
N LYS A 48 1.19 -8.08 -19.78
CA LYS A 48 1.27 -9.43 -20.35
C LYS A 48 2.62 -10.10 -20.07
N VAL A 49 3.73 -9.39 -20.28
CA VAL A 49 5.08 -9.88 -19.95
C VAL A 49 5.15 -10.28 -18.48
N ARG A 50 4.67 -9.38 -17.60
CA ARG A 50 4.59 -9.64 -16.16
C ARG A 50 3.74 -10.85 -15.80
N ALA A 51 2.57 -11.03 -16.43
CA ALA A 51 1.72 -12.17 -16.18
C ALA A 51 2.38 -13.50 -16.62
N LEU A 52 3.14 -13.47 -17.72
CA LEU A 52 3.93 -14.61 -18.17
C LEU A 52 5.11 -14.91 -17.24
N ASP A 53 5.80 -13.88 -16.75
CA ASP A 53 6.90 -14.03 -15.79
C ASP A 53 6.39 -14.61 -14.45
N LEU A 54 5.27 -14.09 -13.93
CA LEU A 54 4.62 -14.63 -12.74
C LEU A 54 4.22 -16.11 -12.91
N LYS A 55 3.69 -16.46 -14.08
CA LYS A 55 3.34 -17.86 -14.37
C LYS A 55 4.57 -18.75 -14.48
N THR A 56 5.65 -18.24 -15.05
CA THR A 56 6.94 -18.95 -15.13
C THR A 56 7.50 -19.19 -13.74
N LEU A 57 7.53 -18.16 -12.88
CA LEU A 57 7.94 -18.27 -11.48
C LEU A 57 7.11 -19.34 -10.76
N HIS A 58 5.78 -19.26 -10.85
CA HIS A 58 4.87 -20.24 -10.23
C HIS A 58 5.12 -21.68 -10.72
N LEU A 59 5.34 -21.90 -12.02
CA LEU A 59 5.62 -23.23 -12.59
C LEU A 59 6.99 -23.80 -12.19
N THR A 60 7.98 -22.94 -11.94
CA THR A 60 9.31 -23.37 -11.47
C THR A 60 9.34 -23.65 -9.96
N GLU A 61 8.27 -23.34 -9.23
CA GLU A 61 8.26 -23.33 -7.77
C GLU A 61 7.52 -24.54 -7.16
N ASN A 62 8.27 -25.59 -6.82
CA ASN A 62 7.81 -26.67 -5.91
C ASN A 62 7.55 -26.19 -4.45
N GLN A 63 7.69 -24.88 -4.15
CA GLN A 63 7.71 -24.33 -2.79
C GLN A 63 6.44 -23.61 -2.34
N GLU A 64 5.54 -23.17 -3.23
CA GLU A 64 4.21 -22.72 -2.78
C GLU A 64 3.43 -23.87 -2.14
N VAL A 65 3.51 -25.06 -2.73
CA VAL A 65 3.01 -26.32 -2.15
C VAL A 65 3.65 -26.57 -0.77
N SER A 66 4.96 -26.32 -0.63
CA SER A 66 5.65 -26.45 0.67
C SER A 66 5.15 -25.45 1.72
N THR A 67 4.83 -24.23 1.31
CA THR A 67 4.33 -23.18 2.23
C THR A 67 2.91 -23.50 2.69
N GLY A 68 2.02 -23.90 1.77
CA GLY A 68 0.68 -24.38 2.12
C GLY A 68 0.71 -25.54 3.10
N VAL A 69 1.53 -26.57 2.85
CA VAL A 69 1.68 -27.72 3.75
C VAL A 69 2.16 -27.31 5.15
N LYS A 70 3.07 -26.34 5.26
CA LYS A 70 3.52 -25.84 6.57
C LYS A 70 2.38 -25.15 7.33
N TRP A 71 1.53 -24.39 6.65
CA TRP A 71 0.35 -23.76 7.26
C TRP A 71 -0.69 -24.78 7.69
N GLU A 72 -0.97 -25.80 6.88
CA GLU A 72 -1.86 -26.89 7.25
C GLU A 72 -1.35 -27.65 8.49
N ASN A 73 -0.05 -27.97 8.53
CA ASN A 73 0.56 -28.61 9.68
C ASN A 73 0.47 -27.73 10.94
N TYR A 74 0.69 -26.42 10.81
CA TYR A 74 0.54 -25.48 11.91
C TYR A 74 -0.89 -25.50 12.44
N PHE A 75 -1.90 -25.33 11.58
CA PHE A 75 -3.30 -25.33 12.00
C PHE A 75 -3.76 -26.67 12.58
N ALA A 76 -3.32 -27.79 12.03
CA ALA A 76 -3.59 -29.12 12.57
C ALA A 76 -3.00 -29.27 13.99
N SER A 77 -1.77 -28.77 14.21
CA SER A 77 -1.11 -28.82 15.52
C SER A 77 -1.77 -27.91 16.56
N THR A 78 -2.44 -26.84 16.11
CA THR A 78 -3.12 -25.85 16.98
C THR A 78 -4.64 -25.99 16.98
N MET A 79 -5.22 -27.05 16.40
CA MET A 79 -6.68 -27.14 16.15
C MET A 79 -7.55 -26.96 17.42
N ASN A 80 -7.03 -27.32 18.59
CA ASN A 80 -7.71 -27.19 19.89
C ASN A 80 -7.14 -26.07 20.77
N ARG A 81 -6.35 -25.15 20.21
CA ARG A 81 -5.72 -24.06 20.94
C ARG A 81 -5.95 -22.74 20.21
N GLU A 82 -6.10 -21.67 20.97
CA GLU A 82 -6.05 -20.33 20.39
C GLU A 82 -4.66 -20.09 19.78
N MET A 83 -4.64 -19.44 18.62
CA MET A 83 -3.39 -18.98 18.02
C MET A 83 -2.67 -18.04 18.99
N ALA A 84 -1.36 -18.23 19.14
CA ALA A 84 -0.52 -17.46 20.04
C ALA A 84 0.77 -17.03 19.33
N CYS A 85 1.34 -15.90 19.78
CA CYS A 85 2.61 -15.43 19.27
C CYS A 85 3.72 -16.46 19.54
N SER A 86 4.27 -17.03 18.48
CA SER A 86 5.41 -17.95 18.54
C SER A 86 6.45 -17.62 17.47
N PRO A 87 7.72 -18.03 17.65
CA PRO A 87 8.73 -17.92 16.60
C PRO A 87 8.34 -18.64 15.30
N GLU A 88 7.65 -19.78 15.43
CA GLU A 88 7.13 -20.55 14.31
C GLU A 88 6.09 -19.74 13.51
N LEU A 89 5.05 -19.23 14.18
CA LEU A 89 4.01 -18.41 13.52
C LEU A 89 4.62 -17.17 12.85
N LYS A 90 5.57 -16.51 13.52
CA LYS A 90 6.30 -15.37 12.95
C LYS A 90 6.99 -15.73 11.63
N ASN A 91 7.66 -16.88 11.59
CA ASN A 91 8.38 -17.31 10.39
C ASN A 91 7.42 -17.74 9.28
N LEU A 92 6.29 -18.37 9.62
CA LEU A 92 5.22 -18.69 8.66
C LEU A 92 4.62 -17.43 8.04
N ILE A 93 4.29 -16.43 8.86
CA ILE A 93 3.75 -15.15 8.38
C ILE A 93 4.76 -14.43 7.47
N ARG A 94 6.04 -14.42 7.85
CA ARG A 94 7.11 -13.84 7.00
C ARG A 94 7.29 -14.55 5.66
N ALA A 95 7.06 -15.87 5.62
CA ALA A 95 7.11 -16.65 4.39
C ALA A 95 5.89 -16.41 3.48
N GLY A 96 4.82 -15.83 4.03
CA GLY A 96 3.57 -15.53 3.34
C GLY A 96 2.42 -16.40 3.83
N ILE A 97 1.25 -15.79 3.98
CA ILE A 97 0.02 -16.48 4.37
C ILE A 97 -0.72 -16.92 3.08
N PRO A 98 -1.12 -18.21 2.95
CA PRO A 98 -1.96 -18.66 1.84
C PRO A 98 -3.27 -17.87 1.76
N HIS A 99 -3.79 -17.71 0.55
CA HIS A 99 -4.95 -16.85 0.29
C HIS A 99 -6.17 -17.22 1.14
N GLU A 100 -6.45 -18.51 1.25
CA GLU A 100 -7.53 -19.09 2.03
C GLU A 100 -7.42 -18.83 3.55
N HIS A 101 -6.21 -18.60 4.07
CA HIS A 101 -5.97 -18.44 5.51
C HIS A 101 -5.87 -16.99 5.96
N ARG A 102 -5.76 -16.03 5.03
CA ARG A 102 -5.55 -14.61 5.36
C ARG A 102 -6.68 -14.02 6.20
N SER A 103 -7.94 -14.30 5.87
CA SER A 103 -9.08 -13.79 6.64
C SER A 103 -8.96 -14.15 8.13
N LYS A 104 -8.67 -15.42 8.43
CA LYS A 104 -8.49 -15.92 9.80
C LYS A 104 -7.27 -15.30 10.49
N VAL A 105 -6.12 -15.30 9.83
CA VAL A 105 -4.85 -14.84 10.44
C VAL A 105 -4.83 -13.33 10.61
N TRP A 106 -5.30 -12.55 9.62
CA TRP A 106 -5.38 -11.09 9.72
C TRP A 106 -6.34 -10.66 10.81
N LYS A 107 -7.51 -11.29 10.91
CA LYS A 107 -8.45 -11.03 12.00
C LYS A 107 -7.78 -11.26 13.36
N TRP A 108 -7.08 -12.38 13.52
CA TRP A 108 -6.35 -12.66 14.76
C TRP A 108 -5.26 -11.61 15.05
N CYS A 109 -4.49 -11.16 14.05
CA CYS A 109 -3.51 -10.09 14.22
C CYS A 109 -4.17 -8.77 14.64
N VAL A 110 -5.28 -8.40 14.02
CA VAL A 110 -6.04 -7.19 14.36
C VAL A 110 -6.57 -7.30 15.79
N ASP A 111 -7.17 -8.43 16.17
CA ASP A 111 -7.67 -8.66 17.53
C ASP A 111 -6.57 -8.61 18.59
N LEU A 112 -5.39 -9.17 18.28
CA LEU A 112 -4.22 -9.12 19.15
C LEU A 112 -3.82 -7.68 19.49
N HIS A 113 -3.86 -6.77 18.51
CA HIS A 113 -3.45 -5.38 18.68
C HIS A 113 -4.57 -4.45 19.16
N ALA A 114 -5.80 -4.70 18.71
CA ALA A 114 -6.98 -3.91 19.05
C ALA A 114 -7.59 -4.27 20.40
N ARG A 115 -7.21 -5.40 21.03
CA ARG A 115 -7.80 -5.92 22.28
C ARG A 115 -8.08 -4.83 23.32
N LYS A 116 -7.07 -4.02 23.65
CA LYS A 116 -7.22 -2.95 24.65
C LYS A 116 -8.31 -1.93 24.31
N PHE A 117 -8.45 -1.61 23.03
CA PHE A 117 -9.47 -0.66 22.56
C PHE A 117 -10.84 -1.32 22.51
N LYS A 118 -10.93 -2.55 21.98
CA LYS A 118 -12.18 -3.33 21.95
C LYS A 118 -12.75 -3.55 23.35
N ASP A 119 -11.92 -3.95 24.30
CA ASP A 119 -12.30 -4.20 25.69
C ASP A 119 -12.79 -2.92 26.42
N SER A 120 -12.34 -1.75 25.95
CA SER A 120 -12.74 -0.45 26.49
C SER A 120 -13.98 0.16 25.83
N THR A 121 -14.56 -0.52 24.83
CA THR A 121 -15.73 -0.05 24.09
C THR A 121 -16.94 -0.93 24.33
N GLU A 122 -18.12 -0.31 24.32
CA GLU A 122 -19.39 -1.03 24.45
C GLU A 122 -19.63 -1.97 23.24
N PRO A 123 -20.34 -3.10 23.44
CA PRO A 123 -20.79 -3.93 22.33
C PRO A 123 -21.57 -3.11 21.28
N GLY A 124 -21.32 -3.34 20.00
CA GLY A 124 -21.95 -2.59 18.91
C GLY A 124 -21.39 -1.18 18.69
N TYR A 125 -20.17 -0.91 19.18
CA TYR A 125 -19.51 0.39 19.06
C TYR A 125 -19.41 0.87 17.60
N PHE A 126 -19.01 -0.01 16.66
CA PHE A 126 -18.91 0.33 15.24
C PHE A 126 -20.26 0.76 14.67
N GLN A 127 -21.33 0.00 14.95
CA GLN A 127 -22.69 0.27 14.49
C GLN A 127 -23.20 1.60 15.07
N THR A 128 -22.90 1.88 16.33
CA THR A 128 -23.24 3.14 16.99
C THR A 128 -22.57 4.34 16.32
N LEU A 129 -21.29 4.23 15.97
CA LEU A 129 -20.57 5.28 15.24
C LEU A 129 -21.11 5.46 13.83
N LEU A 130 -21.38 4.36 13.13
CA LEU A 130 -21.93 4.39 11.78
C LEU A 130 -23.31 5.06 11.77
N GLN A 131 -24.19 4.72 12.72
CA GLN A 131 -25.49 5.36 12.86
C GLN A 131 -25.35 6.88 13.05
N LYS A 132 -24.47 7.31 13.96
CA LYS A 132 -24.18 8.75 14.16
C LYS A 132 -23.70 9.42 12.88
N ALA A 133 -22.87 8.74 12.10
CA ALA A 133 -22.33 9.26 10.84
C ALA A 133 -23.39 9.39 9.73
N LEU A 134 -24.41 8.52 9.74
CA LEU A 134 -25.53 8.58 8.81
C LEU A 134 -26.54 9.66 9.21
N GLU A 135 -26.72 9.91 10.52
CA GLU A 135 -27.61 10.95 11.03
C GLU A 135 -27.01 12.36 10.88
N LYS A 136 -25.69 12.49 11.07
CA LYS A 136 -24.98 13.78 11.00
C LYS A 136 -23.72 13.66 10.17
N GLN A 137 -23.62 14.47 9.13
CA GLN A 137 -22.38 14.60 8.37
C GLN A 137 -21.31 15.35 9.17
N ASN A 138 -20.05 15.00 8.95
CA ASN A 138 -18.90 15.71 9.48
C ASN A 138 -18.04 16.27 8.33
N PRO A 139 -17.02 17.10 8.61
CA PRO A 139 -16.17 17.67 7.56
C PRO A 139 -15.48 16.64 6.65
N ALA A 140 -15.29 15.41 7.14
CA ALA A 140 -14.66 14.33 6.38
C ALA A 140 -15.58 13.69 5.34
N SER A 141 -16.90 13.72 5.53
CA SER A 141 -17.87 13.02 4.67
C SER A 141 -17.72 13.36 3.18
N LYS A 142 -17.55 14.66 2.85
CA LYS A 142 -17.40 15.10 1.45
C LYS A 142 -16.14 14.52 0.80
N GLN A 143 -15.01 14.55 1.52
CA GLN A 143 -13.74 14.05 0.98
C GLN A 143 -13.76 12.52 0.85
N ILE A 144 -14.44 11.81 1.77
CA ILE A 144 -14.63 10.37 1.67
C ILE A 144 -15.35 10.03 0.36
N GLU A 145 -16.49 10.66 0.06
CA GLU A 145 -17.25 10.38 -1.17
C GLU A 145 -16.44 10.58 -2.46
N LEU A 146 -15.63 11.66 -2.52
CA LEU A 146 -14.74 11.92 -3.66
C LEU A 146 -13.68 10.82 -3.85
N ASP A 147 -13.32 10.13 -2.77
CA ASP A 147 -12.25 9.13 -2.79
C ASP A 147 -12.75 7.72 -3.07
N LEU A 148 -14.04 7.43 -2.83
CA LEU A 148 -14.58 6.07 -2.96
C LEU A 148 -14.34 5.45 -4.33
N LEU A 149 -14.78 6.13 -5.41
CA LEU A 149 -14.73 5.57 -6.77
C LEU A 149 -13.31 5.51 -7.37
N ARG A 150 -12.35 6.26 -6.79
CA ARG A 150 -10.94 6.22 -7.18
C ARG A 150 -10.10 5.26 -6.32
N THR A 151 -10.73 4.51 -5.42
CA THR A 151 -10.05 3.57 -4.52
C THR A 151 -9.99 2.18 -5.14
N LEU A 152 -8.77 1.66 -5.36
CA LEU A 152 -8.52 0.35 -5.98
C LEU A 152 -9.35 0.11 -7.27
N PRO A 153 -9.34 1.03 -8.26
CA PRO A 153 -10.18 0.91 -9.45
C PRO A 153 -9.90 -0.36 -10.26
N ASN A 154 -8.69 -0.92 -10.13
CA ASN A 154 -8.26 -2.13 -10.81
C ASN A 154 -8.70 -3.42 -10.10
N ASN A 155 -9.45 -3.34 -9.00
CA ASN A 155 -9.94 -4.51 -8.28
C ASN A 155 -11.44 -4.73 -8.51
N LYS A 156 -11.83 -5.98 -8.78
CA LYS A 156 -13.21 -6.37 -9.11
C LYS A 156 -14.25 -5.97 -8.07
N HIS A 157 -13.87 -5.84 -6.79
CA HIS A 157 -14.78 -5.45 -5.71
C HIS A 157 -15.06 -3.95 -5.63
N TYR A 158 -14.33 -3.13 -6.41
CA TYR A 158 -14.40 -1.67 -6.42
C TYR A 158 -14.58 -1.09 -7.83
N SER A 159 -14.85 -1.94 -8.83
CA SER A 159 -14.90 -1.58 -10.25
C SER A 159 -16.03 -0.62 -10.63
N GLY A 160 -17.05 -0.44 -9.79
CA GLY A 160 -18.15 0.46 -10.08
C GLY A 160 -18.88 1.00 -8.84
N PRO A 161 -19.71 2.04 -9.00
CA PRO A 161 -20.41 2.69 -7.89
C PRO A 161 -21.38 1.78 -7.11
N THR A 162 -21.87 0.72 -7.77
CA THR A 162 -22.81 -0.25 -7.19
C THR A 162 -22.11 -1.45 -6.54
N SER A 163 -20.78 -1.51 -6.58
CA SER A 163 -20.02 -2.61 -5.98
C SER A 163 -20.15 -2.59 -4.46
N GLU A 164 -20.40 -3.76 -3.86
CA GLU A 164 -20.57 -3.90 -2.41
C GLU A 164 -19.37 -3.35 -1.61
N GLY A 165 -18.16 -3.48 -2.18
CA GLY A 165 -16.92 -2.95 -1.60
C GLY A 165 -16.97 -1.44 -1.35
N ILE A 166 -17.61 -0.67 -2.24
CA ILE A 166 -17.74 0.79 -2.12
C ILE A 166 -18.60 1.17 -0.91
N GLN A 167 -19.72 0.49 -0.70
CA GLN A 167 -20.58 0.76 0.45
C GLN A 167 -19.89 0.35 1.77
N LYS A 168 -19.20 -0.79 1.79
CA LYS A 168 -18.44 -1.23 2.97
C LYS A 168 -17.32 -0.24 3.30
N LEU A 169 -16.59 0.23 2.28
CA LEU A 169 -15.54 1.23 2.39
C LEU A 169 -16.07 2.55 2.99
N ARG A 170 -17.19 3.05 2.46
CA ARG A 170 -17.88 4.24 2.97
C ARG A 170 -18.20 4.10 4.46
N ASN A 171 -18.84 3.00 4.85
CA ASN A 171 -19.27 2.78 6.24
C ASN A 171 -18.09 2.81 7.21
N VAL A 172 -16.99 2.12 6.87
CA VAL A 172 -15.82 2.05 7.74
C VAL A 172 -15.15 3.42 7.89
N LEU A 173 -14.95 4.15 6.78
CA LEU A 173 -14.32 5.47 6.81
C LEU A 173 -15.17 6.49 7.57
N LEU A 174 -16.49 6.48 7.38
CA LEU A 174 -17.40 7.35 8.11
C LEU A 174 -17.36 7.04 9.60
N ALA A 175 -17.49 5.78 10.01
CA ALA A 175 -17.41 5.40 11.42
C ALA A 175 -16.07 5.81 12.05
N PHE A 176 -14.94 5.62 11.34
CA PHE A 176 -13.63 6.03 11.82
C PHE A 176 -13.52 7.55 12.01
N SER A 177 -14.04 8.34 11.07
CA SER A 177 -14.01 9.80 11.16
C SER A 177 -14.75 10.36 12.39
N TRP A 178 -15.72 9.61 12.91
CA TRP A 178 -16.42 9.93 14.16
C TRP A 178 -15.70 9.42 15.41
N ARG A 179 -14.98 8.29 15.29
CA ARG A 179 -14.14 7.77 16.37
C ARG A 179 -13.03 8.76 16.70
N ASN A 180 -12.36 9.29 15.69
CA ASN A 180 -11.19 10.14 15.85
C ASN A 180 -11.34 11.43 15.02
N PRO A 181 -12.06 12.44 15.53
CA PRO A 181 -12.32 13.68 14.80
C PRO A 181 -11.06 14.53 14.53
N ASP A 182 -10.02 14.39 15.34
CA ASP A 182 -8.76 15.11 15.17
C ASP A 182 -8.06 14.74 13.86
N ILE A 183 -8.15 13.45 13.49
CA ILE A 183 -7.75 12.96 12.17
C ILE A 183 -8.89 13.16 11.16
N GLY A 184 -10.11 12.76 11.54
CA GLY A 184 -11.28 12.72 10.68
C GLY A 184 -11.06 11.79 9.49
N TYR A 185 -10.54 12.34 8.40
CA TYR A 185 -10.16 11.59 7.21
C TYR A 185 -8.91 12.20 6.56
N CYS A 186 -7.88 11.37 6.40
CA CYS A 186 -6.71 11.68 5.60
C CYS A 186 -6.78 10.89 4.28
N GLN A 187 -6.48 11.55 3.15
CA GLN A 187 -6.39 10.85 1.88
C GLN A 187 -5.31 9.77 1.96
N GLY A 188 -5.68 8.52 1.66
CA GLY A 188 -4.86 7.34 1.88
C GLY A 188 -5.50 6.33 2.81
N LEU A 189 -6.33 6.78 3.79
CA LEU A 189 -7.06 5.87 4.67
C LEU A 189 -8.03 4.96 3.89
N ASN A 190 -8.63 5.49 2.83
CA ASN A 190 -9.46 4.72 1.89
C ASN A 190 -8.73 3.49 1.32
N ARG A 191 -7.45 3.62 0.97
CA ARG A 191 -6.65 2.51 0.41
C ARG A 191 -6.36 1.44 1.45
N LEU A 192 -6.09 1.83 2.69
CA LEU A 192 -5.89 0.90 3.80
C LEU A 192 -7.16 0.08 4.08
N VAL A 193 -8.30 0.77 4.18
CA VAL A 193 -9.60 0.12 4.40
C VAL A 193 -9.96 -0.80 3.25
N ALA A 194 -9.73 -0.37 2.01
CA ALA A 194 -10.07 -1.17 0.84
C ALA A 194 -9.29 -2.48 0.79
N VAL A 195 -7.99 -2.48 1.16
CA VAL A 195 -7.22 -3.72 1.29
C VAL A 195 -7.67 -4.58 2.46
N ALA A 196 -7.98 -3.98 3.61
CA ALA A 196 -8.50 -4.71 4.77
C ALA A 196 -9.82 -5.44 4.42
N LEU A 197 -10.73 -4.77 3.71
CA LEU A 197 -12.04 -5.32 3.29
C LEU A 197 -11.96 -6.46 2.26
N LEU A 198 -10.79 -6.72 1.66
CA LEU A 198 -10.61 -7.89 0.80
C LEU A 198 -10.60 -9.22 1.59
N TYR A 199 -10.29 -9.17 2.89
CA TYR A 199 -10.19 -10.36 3.74
C TYR A 199 -10.94 -10.26 5.07
N LEU A 200 -11.32 -9.06 5.48
CA LEU A 200 -11.98 -8.80 6.75
C LEU A 200 -13.42 -8.34 6.53
N GLU A 201 -14.31 -8.75 7.43
CA GLU A 201 -15.65 -8.19 7.52
C GLU A 201 -15.61 -6.72 7.88
N GLN A 202 -16.72 -6.00 7.64
CA GLN A 202 -16.78 -4.54 7.76
C GLN A 202 -16.30 -4.04 9.14
N GLU A 203 -16.76 -4.66 10.23
CA GLU A 203 -16.35 -4.27 11.58
C GLU A 203 -14.89 -4.63 11.88
N ASP A 204 -14.42 -5.79 11.41
CA ASP A 204 -13.01 -6.19 11.57
C ASP A 204 -12.07 -5.27 10.78
N ALA A 205 -12.50 -4.80 9.60
CA ALA A 205 -11.78 -3.80 8.80
C ALA A 205 -11.74 -2.42 9.48
N PHE A 206 -12.81 -2.02 10.18
CA PHE A 206 -12.80 -0.84 11.03
C PHE A 206 -11.75 -0.95 12.14
N TRP A 207 -11.71 -2.07 12.85
CA TRP A 207 -10.70 -2.29 13.89
C TRP A 207 -9.28 -2.44 13.34
N CYS A 208 -9.14 -2.94 12.11
CA CYS A 208 -7.88 -2.93 11.38
C CYS A 208 -7.39 -1.49 11.14
N LEU A 209 -8.27 -0.60 10.64
CA LEU A 209 -7.94 0.81 10.45
C LEU A 209 -7.55 1.48 11.78
N VAL A 210 -8.32 1.26 12.84
CA VAL A 210 -8.00 1.75 14.20
C VAL A 210 -6.63 1.28 14.64
N THR A 211 -6.32 0.00 14.45
CA THR A 211 -5.01 -0.58 14.77
C THR A 211 -3.89 0.12 14.00
N ILE A 212 -4.06 0.30 12.69
CA ILE A 212 -3.04 0.93 11.85
C ILE A 212 -2.82 2.38 12.29
N VAL A 213 -3.89 3.15 12.47
CA VAL A 213 -3.80 4.59 12.72
C VAL A 213 -3.41 4.92 14.16
N GLU A 214 -3.99 4.23 15.14
CA GLU A 214 -3.85 4.58 16.57
C GLU A 214 -2.81 3.73 17.31
N VAL A 215 -2.41 2.57 16.77
CA VAL A 215 -1.47 1.65 17.42
C VAL A 215 -0.14 1.55 16.69
N PHE A 216 -0.16 1.41 15.37
CA PHE A 216 1.05 1.18 14.58
C PHE A 216 1.73 2.47 14.18
N MET A 217 1.00 3.39 13.54
CA MET A 217 1.56 4.65 13.11
C MET A 217 1.85 5.56 14.32
N PRO A 218 2.92 6.36 14.27
CA PRO A 218 3.20 7.32 15.33
C PRO A 218 2.10 8.38 15.39
N ARG A 219 2.07 9.17 16.46
CA ARG A 219 1.15 10.30 16.57
C ARG A 219 1.34 11.27 15.40
N ASP A 220 0.26 11.96 15.08
CA ASP A 220 0.22 13.00 14.04
C ASP A 220 0.55 12.51 12.62
N TYR A 221 0.53 11.20 12.37
CA TYR A 221 0.87 10.62 11.06
C TYR A 221 -0.13 10.98 9.96
N TYR A 222 -1.42 10.91 10.27
CA TYR A 222 -2.55 11.20 9.38
C TYR A 222 -3.27 12.51 9.72
N THR A 223 -2.65 13.38 10.51
CA THR A 223 -3.20 14.72 10.78
C THR A 223 -2.95 15.64 9.59
N LYS A 224 -3.51 16.85 9.61
CA LYS A 224 -3.36 17.83 8.52
C LYS A 224 -1.92 18.19 8.21
N THR A 225 -1.03 18.19 9.21
CA THR A 225 0.40 18.52 9.03
C THR A 225 1.23 17.32 8.57
N LEU A 226 0.69 16.09 8.68
CA LEU A 226 1.39 14.85 8.37
C LEU A 226 2.75 14.75 9.10
N LEU A 227 2.87 15.37 10.29
CA LEU A 227 4.13 15.49 11.03
C LEU A 227 4.81 14.14 11.23
N GLY A 228 4.04 13.13 11.69
CA GLY A 228 4.57 11.78 11.88
C GLY A 228 5.07 11.13 10.59
N SER A 229 4.40 11.41 9.46
CA SER A 229 4.77 10.89 8.13
C SER A 229 6.05 11.52 7.61
N GLN A 230 6.20 12.83 7.78
CA GLN A 230 7.42 13.57 7.41
C GLN A 230 8.63 13.12 8.23
N VAL A 231 8.45 12.89 9.54
CA VAL A 231 9.48 12.32 10.42
C VAL A 231 9.94 10.96 9.91
N ASP A 232 9.00 10.09 9.53
CA ASP A 232 9.34 8.76 9.00
C ASP A 232 10.13 8.82 7.68
N GLN A 233 9.88 9.80 6.82
CA GLN A 233 10.72 10.00 5.62
C GLN A 233 12.16 10.38 5.97
N ARG A 234 12.39 11.21 6.99
CA ARG A 234 13.75 11.53 7.47
C ARG A 234 14.44 10.32 8.07
N VAL A 235 13.71 9.53 8.86
CA VAL A 235 14.21 8.27 9.41
C VAL A 235 14.57 7.30 8.28
N PHE A 236 13.75 7.24 7.22
CA PHE A 236 14.01 6.41 6.06
C PHE A 236 15.25 6.89 5.30
N ARG A 237 15.46 8.20 5.15
CA ARG A 237 16.68 8.76 4.57
C ARG A 237 17.93 8.36 5.36
N ASP A 238 17.91 8.44 6.69
CA ASP A 238 19.02 7.97 7.52
C ASP A 238 19.26 6.45 7.39
N LEU A 239 18.20 5.67 7.11
CA LEU A 239 18.33 4.22 6.94
C LEU A 239 18.86 3.86 5.55
N MET A 240 18.48 4.62 4.52
CA MET A 240 19.06 4.52 3.18
C MET A 240 20.55 4.82 3.22
N SER A 241 20.98 5.89 3.90
CA SER A 241 22.40 6.23 4.03
C SER A 241 23.20 5.17 4.81
N GLU A 242 22.61 4.57 5.85
CA GLU A 242 23.26 3.51 6.63
C GLU A 242 23.32 2.16 5.89
N LYS A 243 22.19 1.72 5.32
CA LYS A 243 22.04 0.35 4.81
C LYS A 243 22.34 0.23 3.32
N LEU A 244 22.12 1.30 2.54
CA LEU A 244 22.31 1.36 1.09
C LEU A 244 23.13 2.60 0.70
N PRO A 245 24.35 2.79 1.25
CA PRO A 245 25.12 4.02 1.10
C PRO A 245 25.43 4.36 -0.37
N ARG A 246 25.66 3.35 -1.22
CA ARG A 246 25.89 3.53 -2.66
C ARG A 246 24.68 4.16 -3.35
N VAL A 247 23.49 3.60 -3.11
CA VAL A 247 22.25 4.09 -3.72
C VAL A 247 21.91 5.48 -3.19
N HIS A 248 22.02 5.68 -1.87
CA HIS A 248 21.74 6.98 -1.26
C HIS A 248 22.68 8.06 -1.82
N ALA A 249 24.00 7.84 -1.80
CA ALA A 249 24.96 8.80 -2.32
C ALA A 249 24.76 9.10 -3.82
N HIS A 250 24.43 8.08 -4.61
CA HIS A 250 24.16 8.25 -6.04
C HIS A 250 22.94 9.14 -6.30
N LEU A 251 21.83 8.91 -5.59
CA LEU A 251 20.62 9.73 -5.75
C LEU A 251 20.83 11.17 -5.25
N GLU A 252 21.51 11.35 -4.12
CA GLU A 252 21.85 12.68 -3.58
C GLU A 252 22.76 13.46 -4.53
N GLN A 253 23.79 12.81 -5.11
CA GLN A 253 24.71 13.45 -6.07
C GLN A 253 23.97 13.99 -7.30
N HIS A 254 22.88 13.34 -7.70
CA HIS A 254 22.06 13.75 -8.84
C HIS A 254 20.86 14.63 -8.43
N GLY A 255 20.74 15.00 -7.15
CA GLY A 255 19.65 15.85 -6.65
C GLY A 255 18.28 15.18 -6.69
N VAL A 256 18.21 13.84 -6.67
CA VAL A 256 16.96 13.08 -6.76
C VAL A 256 16.40 12.80 -5.36
N ASP A 257 15.36 13.54 -4.99
CA ASP A 257 14.64 13.29 -3.75
C ASP A 257 13.65 12.12 -3.92
N TYR A 258 14.10 10.92 -3.50
CA TYR A 258 13.26 9.72 -3.50
C TYR A 258 12.14 9.74 -2.45
N THR A 259 12.15 10.68 -1.49
CA THR A 259 11.08 10.79 -0.49
C THR A 259 9.75 11.20 -1.11
N LEU A 260 9.78 11.90 -2.26
CA LEU A 260 8.59 12.22 -3.07
C LEU A 260 7.83 10.96 -3.54
N ILE A 261 8.52 9.82 -3.62
CA ILE A 261 7.94 8.55 -4.05
C ILE A 261 7.64 7.68 -2.83
N THR A 262 8.58 7.57 -1.89
CA THR A 262 8.41 6.73 -0.70
C THR A 262 7.39 7.28 0.29
N PHE A 263 7.04 8.56 0.23
CA PHE A 263 5.96 9.14 1.04
C PHE A 263 4.66 8.34 0.90
N ASN A 264 4.22 8.09 -0.34
CA ASN A 264 3.00 7.34 -0.60
C ASN A 264 3.12 5.87 -0.15
N TRP A 265 4.28 5.24 -0.34
CA TRP A 265 4.49 3.85 0.10
C TRP A 265 4.24 3.67 1.59
N PHE A 266 4.66 4.66 2.38
CA PHE A 266 4.52 4.66 3.83
C PHE A 266 3.09 5.01 4.25
N LEU A 267 2.51 6.03 3.62
CA LEU A 267 1.16 6.51 3.93
C LEU A 267 0.09 5.44 3.70
N VAL A 268 0.24 4.62 2.65
CA VAL A 268 -0.77 3.60 2.29
C VAL A 268 -0.23 2.17 2.31
N VAL A 269 0.88 1.91 3.01
CA VAL A 269 1.47 0.56 3.15
C VAL A 269 1.58 -0.16 1.80
N PHE A 270 2.24 0.52 0.85
CA PHE A 270 2.54 0.07 -0.52
C PHE A 270 1.33 -0.21 -1.44
N VAL A 271 0.11 0.13 -1.03
CA VAL A 271 -1.06 -0.01 -1.91
C VAL A 271 -0.87 0.76 -3.22
N ASP A 272 -1.14 0.10 -4.34
CA ASP A 272 -0.91 0.52 -5.74
C ASP A 272 0.55 0.81 -6.14
N SER A 273 1.50 0.52 -5.24
CA SER A 273 2.93 0.75 -5.46
C SER A 273 3.66 -0.52 -5.90
N VAL A 274 3.20 -1.69 -5.48
CA VAL A 274 3.78 -3.01 -5.80
C VAL A 274 2.73 -3.93 -6.40
N VAL A 275 3.15 -5.07 -6.97
CA VAL A 275 2.21 -6.10 -7.43
C VAL A 275 1.46 -6.75 -6.27
N SER A 276 0.24 -7.24 -6.52
CA SER A 276 -0.65 -7.80 -5.51
C SER A 276 0.01 -8.86 -4.63
N ASP A 277 0.77 -9.78 -5.23
CA ASP A 277 1.44 -10.85 -4.48
C ASP A 277 2.46 -10.31 -3.44
N VAL A 278 3.23 -9.30 -3.83
CA VAL A 278 4.15 -8.60 -2.93
C VAL A 278 3.37 -7.78 -1.90
N LEU A 279 2.30 -7.10 -2.31
CA LEU A 279 1.46 -6.29 -1.42
C LEU A 279 0.95 -7.13 -0.24
N PHE A 280 0.38 -8.30 -0.51
CA PHE A 280 -0.18 -9.13 0.56
C PHE A 280 0.88 -9.71 1.48
N LYS A 281 2.07 -10.08 0.97
CA LYS A 281 3.18 -10.52 1.82
C LYS A 281 3.72 -9.41 2.72
N ILE A 282 3.71 -8.16 2.25
CA ILE A 282 4.02 -6.98 3.08
C ILE A 282 2.96 -6.83 4.17
N TRP A 283 1.67 -6.89 3.80
CA TRP A 283 0.56 -6.75 4.74
C TRP A 283 0.50 -7.86 5.79
N ASP A 284 0.75 -9.11 5.40
CA ASP A 284 0.86 -10.27 6.30
C ASP A 284 1.87 -9.96 7.43
N SER A 285 3.06 -9.49 7.04
CA SER A 285 4.11 -9.13 8.00
C SER A 285 3.79 -7.86 8.78
N PHE A 286 3.19 -6.86 8.14
CA PHE A 286 2.86 -5.56 8.74
C PHE A 286 1.81 -5.69 9.84
N LEU A 287 0.74 -6.45 9.60
CA LEU A 287 -0.30 -6.70 10.60
C LEU A 287 0.21 -7.47 11.81
N TYR A 288 1.26 -8.28 11.65
CA TYR A 288 1.83 -9.07 12.74
C TYR A 288 2.98 -8.38 13.49
N GLU A 289 3.90 -7.72 12.76
CA GLU A 289 5.12 -7.13 13.34
C GLU A 289 5.10 -5.60 13.46
N GLY A 290 4.07 -4.94 12.90
CA GLY A 290 3.85 -3.51 12.98
C GLY A 290 4.71 -2.65 12.03
N PRO A 291 4.83 -1.35 12.31
CA PRO A 291 5.25 -0.32 11.34
C PRO A 291 6.69 -0.43 10.84
N LYS A 292 7.58 -1.13 11.57
CA LYS A 292 8.97 -1.34 11.13
C LYS A 292 9.06 -2.11 9.80
N VAL A 293 8.02 -2.88 9.47
CA VAL A 293 7.93 -3.66 8.23
C VAL A 293 7.95 -2.73 7.01
N ILE A 294 7.36 -1.54 7.13
CA ILE A 294 7.30 -0.56 6.04
C ILE A 294 8.72 -0.15 5.63
N PHE A 295 9.55 0.25 6.60
CA PHE A 295 10.94 0.61 6.35
C PHE A 295 11.76 -0.56 5.78
N ARG A 296 11.55 -1.78 6.30
CA ARG A 296 12.27 -2.97 5.83
C ARG A 296 11.99 -3.24 4.36
N PHE A 297 10.72 -3.23 3.96
CA PHE A 297 10.37 -3.47 2.57
C PHE A 297 10.74 -2.30 1.66
N ALA A 298 10.65 -1.05 2.12
CA ALA A 298 11.13 0.09 1.35
C ALA A 298 12.62 -0.05 1.02
N LEU A 299 13.47 -0.35 2.01
CA LEU A 299 14.89 -0.63 1.79
C LEU A 299 15.10 -1.86 0.88
N ALA A 300 14.32 -2.92 1.08
CA ALA A 300 14.45 -4.14 0.29
C ALA A 300 14.14 -3.90 -1.19
N LEU A 301 13.16 -3.04 -1.52
CA LEU A 301 12.85 -2.66 -2.91
C LEU A 301 14.05 -1.94 -3.55
N PHE A 302 14.64 -0.95 -2.88
CA PHE A 302 15.85 -0.28 -3.37
C PHE A 302 17.02 -1.24 -3.51
N LYS A 303 17.24 -2.13 -2.53
CA LYS A 303 18.30 -3.14 -2.58
C LYS A 303 18.10 -4.12 -3.74
N TYR A 304 16.87 -4.53 -4.00
CA TYR A 304 16.53 -5.46 -5.08
C TYR A 304 16.95 -4.90 -6.45
N LYS A 305 16.83 -3.58 -6.65
CA LYS A 305 17.15 -2.88 -7.89
C LYS A 305 18.40 -2.00 -7.81
N GLU A 306 19.26 -2.22 -6.82
CA GLU A 306 20.47 -1.40 -6.57
C GLU A 306 21.30 -1.22 -7.84
N GLU A 307 21.66 -2.30 -8.51
CA GLU A 307 22.52 -2.27 -9.70
C GLU A 307 21.84 -1.63 -10.93
N GLU A 308 20.51 -1.62 -11.01
CA GLU A 308 19.78 -0.91 -12.07
C GLU A 308 19.76 0.60 -11.78
N ILE A 309 19.54 0.99 -10.52
CA ILE A 309 19.53 2.40 -10.10
C ILE A 309 20.90 3.05 -10.31
N LEU A 310 21.98 2.35 -9.96
CA LEU A 310 23.35 2.86 -10.06
C LEU A 310 23.82 3.07 -11.51
N LYS A 311 23.17 2.43 -12.50
CA LYS A 311 23.50 2.61 -13.93
C LYS A 311 22.92 3.90 -14.50
N LEU A 312 21.85 4.43 -13.90
CA LEU A 312 21.23 5.67 -14.34
C LEU A 312 22.18 6.83 -14.06
N GLN A 313 22.25 7.81 -14.97
CA GLN A 313 23.13 8.99 -14.86
C GLN A 313 22.35 10.31 -14.95
N ASP A 314 21.10 10.26 -15.40
CA ASP A 314 20.26 11.44 -15.62
C ASP A 314 19.17 11.51 -14.53
N PRO A 315 19.03 12.65 -13.82
CA PRO A 315 18.05 12.80 -12.74
C PRO A 315 16.60 12.53 -13.16
N MET A 316 16.21 12.95 -14.37
CA MET A 316 14.84 12.77 -14.87
C MET A 316 14.55 11.28 -15.13
N SER A 317 15.52 10.57 -15.70
CA SER A 317 15.48 9.13 -15.93
C SER A 317 15.44 8.35 -14.62
N MET A 318 16.22 8.77 -13.61
CA MET A 318 16.15 8.22 -12.25
C MET A 318 14.76 8.38 -11.66
N PHE A 319 14.20 9.60 -11.69
CA PHE A 319 12.89 9.86 -11.12
C PHE A 319 11.79 9.06 -11.83
N LYS A 320 11.82 8.99 -13.17
CA LYS A 320 10.89 8.15 -13.95
C LYS A 320 11.00 6.67 -13.58
N TYR A 321 12.23 6.15 -13.46
CA TYR A 321 12.46 4.77 -13.06
C TYR A 321 11.96 4.49 -11.64
N LEU A 322 12.28 5.37 -10.68
CA LEU A 322 11.86 5.23 -9.29
C LEU A 322 10.33 5.20 -9.11
N ARG A 323 9.57 5.86 -9.99
CA ARG A 323 8.09 5.83 -9.96
C ARG A 323 7.48 4.50 -10.36
N TYR A 324 8.21 3.65 -11.10
CA TYR A 324 7.64 2.43 -11.68
C TYR A 324 8.37 1.13 -11.28
N PHE A 325 9.64 1.18 -10.90
CA PHE A 325 10.47 -0.03 -10.73
C PHE A 325 9.88 -1.05 -9.73
N THR A 326 9.17 -0.59 -8.71
CA THR A 326 8.52 -1.44 -7.71
C THR A 326 7.52 -2.40 -8.33
N ARG A 327 6.87 -1.99 -9.43
CA ARG A 327 5.98 -2.83 -10.23
C ARG A 327 6.74 -3.92 -10.99
N THR A 328 8.03 -3.76 -11.25
CA THR A 328 8.85 -4.78 -11.95
C THR A 328 9.34 -5.90 -11.04
N ILE A 329 9.11 -5.79 -9.72
CA ILE A 329 9.56 -6.79 -8.74
C ILE A 329 8.45 -7.82 -8.56
N LEU A 330 8.67 -9.01 -9.14
CA LEU A 330 7.71 -10.12 -9.14
C LEU A 330 8.09 -11.26 -8.20
N ASP A 331 9.39 -11.44 -7.95
CA ASP A 331 9.89 -12.46 -7.02
C ASP A 331 9.78 -11.96 -5.57
N ALA A 332 8.62 -12.22 -4.98
CA ALA A 332 8.35 -11.85 -3.59
C ALA A 332 9.22 -12.63 -2.59
N ARG A 333 9.68 -13.83 -2.93
CA ARG A 333 10.54 -14.65 -2.04
C ARG A 333 11.91 -14.02 -1.89
N LYS A 334 12.53 -13.62 -3.00
CA LYS A 334 13.80 -12.88 -2.96
C LYS A 334 13.63 -11.56 -2.21
N LEU A 335 12.52 -10.84 -2.40
CA LEU A 335 12.24 -9.61 -1.65
C LEU A 335 12.14 -9.87 -0.13
N ILE A 336 11.43 -10.92 0.28
CA ILE A 336 11.34 -11.38 1.69
C ILE A 336 12.72 -11.74 2.25
N SER A 337 13.55 -12.45 1.47
CA SER A 337 14.91 -12.81 1.87
C SER A 337 15.77 -11.57 2.13
N ILE A 338 15.67 -10.56 1.28
CA ILE A 338 16.38 -9.29 1.47
C ILE A 338 15.84 -8.56 2.72
N SER A 339 14.51 -8.47 2.87
CA SER A 339 13.87 -7.70 3.96
C SER A 339 14.05 -8.31 5.35
N PHE A 340 14.11 -9.64 5.46
CA PHE A 340 14.22 -10.36 6.72
C PHE A 340 15.55 -11.08 6.94
N GLY A 341 16.44 -11.10 5.94
CA GLY A 341 17.80 -11.63 6.01
C GLY A 341 18.82 -10.51 5.89
N ASP A 342 19.10 -10.08 4.65
CA ASP A 342 20.23 -9.21 4.29
C ASP A 342 20.26 -7.87 5.02
N LEU A 343 19.09 -7.27 5.28
CA LEU A 343 18.97 -5.95 5.91
C LEU A 343 18.97 -5.98 7.44
N ASN A 344 19.10 -7.16 8.08
CA ASN A 344 19.24 -7.25 9.52
C ASN A 344 20.66 -6.83 10.00
N PRO A 345 20.79 -6.34 11.24
CA PRO A 345 19.72 -6.12 12.22
C PRO A 345 18.92 -4.85 11.93
N PHE A 346 17.62 -4.91 12.30
CA PHE A 346 16.69 -3.80 12.13
C PHE A 346 15.84 -3.60 13.40
N PRO A 347 16.45 -3.08 14.49
CA PRO A 347 15.80 -2.98 15.80
C PRO A 347 14.86 -1.78 15.86
N LEU A 348 13.63 -2.00 16.34
CA LEU A 348 12.62 -0.95 16.50
C LEU A 348 13.09 0.21 17.39
N ARG A 349 13.99 -0.07 18.35
CA ARG A 349 14.58 0.96 19.23
C ARG A 349 15.33 2.04 18.42
N GLN A 350 16.10 1.65 17.40
CA GLN A 350 16.82 2.63 16.57
C GLN A 350 15.86 3.53 15.80
N ILE A 351 14.79 2.97 15.23
CA ILE A 351 13.74 3.73 14.54
C ILE A 351 13.09 4.73 15.50
N ARG A 352 12.73 4.30 16.72
CA ARG A 352 12.14 5.18 17.75
C ARG A 352 13.07 6.32 18.15
N ASN A 353 14.37 6.04 18.29
CA ASN A 353 15.37 7.06 18.62
C ASN A 353 15.49 8.10 17.48
N ARG A 354 15.57 7.65 16.23
CA ARG A 354 15.62 8.54 15.05
C ARG A 354 14.34 9.35 14.88
N ARG A 355 13.16 8.74 15.13
CA ARG A 355 11.88 9.45 15.16
C ARG A 355 11.91 10.59 16.17
N SER A 356 12.36 10.31 17.40
CA SER A 356 12.44 11.32 18.46
C SER A 356 13.38 12.47 18.09
N TYR A 357 14.52 12.16 17.46
CA TYR A 357 15.48 13.15 16.99
C TYR A 357 14.91 14.04 15.87
N HIS A 358 14.25 13.45 14.88
CA HIS A 358 13.70 14.20 13.73
C HIS A 358 12.41 14.93 14.05
N LEU A 359 11.63 14.45 15.03
CA LEU A 359 10.36 15.08 15.43
C LEU A 359 10.55 16.54 15.80
N GLU A 360 11.57 16.84 16.62
CA GLU A 360 11.83 18.21 17.06
C GLU A 360 12.20 19.13 15.89
N LYS A 361 12.99 18.61 14.95
CA LYS A 361 13.40 19.38 13.76
C LYS A 361 12.22 19.69 12.85
N VAL A 362 11.41 18.68 12.52
CA VAL A 362 10.24 18.87 11.65
C VAL A 362 9.23 19.81 12.30
N ARG A 363 9.05 19.71 13.62
CA ARG A 363 8.16 20.59 14.36
C ARG A 363 8.60 22.05 14.29
N LEU A 364 9.90 22.31 14.47
CA LEU A 364 10.45 23.66 14.35
C LEU A 364 10.22 24.22 12.95
N GLU A 365 10.57 23.45 11.91
CA GLU A 365 10.40 23.87 10.52
C GLU A 365 8.94 24.15 10.15
N LEU A 366 7.99 23.33 10.63
CA LEU A 366 6.57 23.61 10.43
C LEU A 366 6.11 24.89 11.12
N THR A 367 6.62 25.14 12.34
CA THR A 367 6.30 26.36 13.09
C THR A 367 6.85 27.61 12.37
N GLU A 368 8.07 27.52 11.83
CA GLU A 368 8.68 28.59 11.03
C GLU A 368 7.87 28.85 9.74
N LEU A 369 7.46 27.79 9.04
CA LEU A 369 6.62 27.91 7.83
C LEU A 369 5.24 28.51 8.13
N GLU A 370 4.63 28.16 9.26
CA GLU A 370 3.37 28.76 9.70
C GLU A 370 3.54 30.25 10.02
N ALA A 371 4.62 30.63 10.71
CA ALA A 371 4.93 32.04 10.99
C ALA A 371 5.11 32.85 9.70
N ILE A 372 5.87 32.33 8.73
CA ILE A 372 6.06 32.97 7.41
C ILE A 372 4.72 33.11 6.68
N ARG A 373 3.87 32.09 6.73
CA ARG A 373 2.54 32.13 6.10
C ARG A 373 1.65 33.18 6.75
N GLU A 374 1.65 33.29 8.07
CA GLU A 374 0.88 34.32 8.78
C GLU A 374 1.38 35.72 8.45
N ASP A 375 2.70 35.93 8.42
CA ASP A 375 3.28 37.23 8.07
C ASP A 375 2.89 37.63 6.64
N PHE A 376 2.95 36.70 5.69
CA PHE A 376 2.49 36.94 4.32
C PHE A 376 0.99 37.30 4.23
N LEU A 377 0.14 36.62 5.00
CA LEU A 377 -1.29 36.94 5.05
C LEU A 377 -1.53 38.32 5.68
N ARG A 378 -0.80 38.67 6.74
CA ARG A 378 -0.88 40.00 7.38
C ARG A 378 -0.45 41.11 6.42
N GLU A 379 0.64 40.91 5.66
CA GLU A 379 1.10 41.89 4.66
C GLU A 379 0.08 42.10 3.52
N ARG A 380 -0.54 41.01 3.06
CA ARG A 380 -1.59 41.05 2.04
C ARG A 380 -2.83 41.80 2.54
N ASP A 381 -3.28 41.48 3.76
CA ASP A 381 -4.48 42.09 4.33
C ASP A 381 -4.24 43.56 4.75
N ALA A 382 -2.98 43.94 5.02
CA ALA A 382 -2.57 45.34 5.25
C ALA A 382 -2.42 46.17 3.96
N SER A 383 -2.46 45.54 2.78
CA SER A 383 -2.32 46.20 1.47
C SER A 383 -3.55 45.94 0.57
N PRO A 384 -4.73 46.54 0.87
CA PRO A 384 -5.95 46.28 0.11
C PRO A 384 -5.93 46.81 -1.34
N ASP A 385 -4.92 47.59 -1.73
CA ASP A 385 -4.88 48.34 -3.00
C ASP A 385 -4.16 47.61 -4.16
N LYS A 386 -4.08 46.28 -4.11
CA LYS A 386 -3.62 45.44 -5.24
C LYS A 386 -4.66 44.40 -5.65
N GLY A 387 -5.94 44.76 -5.50
CA GLY A 387 -7.12 43.97 -5.84
C GLY A 387 -7.72 44.25 -7.21
N GLU A 388 -6.96 44.78 -8.17
CA GLU A 388 -7.35 44.84 -9.60
C GLU A 388 -6.16 44.45 -10.47
N LEU A 389 -5.90 43.16 -10.59
CA LEU A 389 -5.15 42.61 -11.72
C LEU A 389 -5.93 41.42 -12.28
N VAL A 390 -6.80 41.78 -13.22
CA VAL A 390 -7.27 41.00 -14.39
C VAL A 390 -7.99 39.68 -14.06
N SER A 391 -9.32 39.75 -14.01
CA SER A 391 -10.16 38.64 -14.47
C SER A 391 -10.08 38.59 -16.00
N ASP A 392 -9.39 37.59 -16.55
CA ASP A 392 -9.55 37.21 -17.95
C ASP A 392 -10.93 36.53 -18.11
N GLU A 393 -11.98 37.34 -18.22
CA GLU A 393 -13.22 36.97 -18.89
C GLU A 393 -13.43 37.97 -20.03
N GLU A 394 -13.71 37.43 -21.22
CA GLU A 394 -13.99 38.09 -22.51
C GLU A 394 -12.78 38.35 -23.44
N GLU A 395 -12.47 37.38 -24.31
CA GLU A 395 -12.52 37.56 -25.77
C GLU A 395 -12.38 36.19 -26.46
N ASP A 396 -13.48 35.69 -27.04
CA ASP A 396 -13.47 34.98 -28.31
C ASP A 396 -14.93 34.89 -28.82
N THR A 397 -15.26 35.86 -29.68
CA THR A 397 -16.35 35.84 -30.66
C THR A 397 -16.11 34.83 -31.77
#